data_AF-A0A397TG79-F1
#
_entry.id   AF-A0A397TG79-F1
#
_cell.length_a   1.000
_cell.length_b   1.000
_cell.length_c   1.000
_cell.angle_alpha   90.00
_cell.angle_beta   90.00
_cell.angle_gamma   90.00
#
_symmetry.space_group_name_H-M   'P 1'
#
loop_
_entity.id
_entity.type
_entity.pdbx_description
1 polymer ?
#
loop_
_entity_poly.entity_id
_entity_poly.type
_entity_poly.pdbx_seq_one_letter_code
_entity_poly.pdbx_strand_id
1 'polypeptide(L)'
;MDNPIEDIPKIIQFILGSSQKNEKEQKRYVDEITKYYQQNVEYKNFIFYIASNKHSLENFIALNRFYRVFIWSDKTRINDIWYNEETKKAVIEVTQTMRRGIFFWIERRTRLIIKLDLTYGNDGKYIIRRQEDLLQPEEFAGSLIPLVVPTLIAIQKFIFSAIVIGIGRCLELIGCS
;
A
#
# COMPACT_ATOMS: atom_id res chain seq x y z
N MET A 1 18.07 8.58 -1.99
CA MET A 1 18.34 7.87 -0.72
C MET A 1 19.74 7.30 -0.81
N ASP A 2 20.52 7.43 0.27
CA ASP A 2 21.90 6.93 0.31
C ASP A 2 21.90 5.49 0.86
N ASN A 3 21.06 5.20 1.87
CA ASN A 3 20.82 3.85 2.37
C ASN A 3 19.30 3.57 2.44
N PRO A 4 18.75 2.70 1.57
CA PRO A 4 17.32 2.41 1.57
C PRO A 4 16.76 1.92 2.91
N ILE A 5 17.50 1.09 3.66
CA ILE A 5 17.03 0.53 4.94
C ILE A 5 16.86 1.64 5.99
N GLU A 6 17.76 2.62 6.01
CA GLU A 6 17.73 3.71 6.98
C GLU A 6 16.84 4.88 6.54
N ASP A 7 16.74 5.14 5.24
CA ASP A 7 16.06 6.32 4.70
C ASP A 7 14.57 6.09 4.46
N ILE A 8 14.16 4.87 4.04
CA ILE A 8 12.75 4.53 3.82
C ILE A 8 11.89 4.80 5.08
N PRO A 9 12.28 4.39 6.31
CA PRO A 9 11.54 4.73 7.51
C PRO A 9 11.26 6.23 7.69
N LYS A 10 12.23 7.08 7.31
CA LYS A 10 12.14 8.54 7.48
C LYS A 10 11.13 9.16 6.51
N ILE A 11 10.90 8.51 5.38
CA ILE A 11 10.02 9.00 4.29
C ILE A 11 8.70 8.24 4.20
N ILE A 12 8.43 7.31 5.11
CA ILE A 12 7.27 6.42 5.03
C ILE A 12 5.93 7.17 4.97
N GLN A 13 5.82 8.28 5.69
CA GLN A 13 4.64 9.14 5.69
C GLN A 13 4.38 9.82 4.33
N PHE A 14 5.43 10.00 3.52
CA PHE A 14 5.31 10.50 2.15
C PHE A 14 4.96 9.36 1.19
N ILE A 15 5.56 8.17 1.35
CA ILE A 15 5.21 6.98 0.56
C ILE A 15 3.71 6.63 0.72
N LEU A 16 3.19 6.80 1.93
CA LEU A 16 1.79 6.51 2.29
C LEU A 16 0.82 7.68 2.05
N GLY A 17 1.29 8.83 1.59
CA GLY A 17 0.43 9.99 1.32
C GLY A 17 -0.12 10.71 2.56
N SER A 18 0.28 10.33 3.78
CA SER A 18 -0.38 10.78 5.01
C SER A 18 0.06 12.15 5.56
N SER A 19 1.18 12.67 5.09
CA SER A 19 1.78 13.94 5.56
C SER A 19 1.19 15.20 4.92
N GLN A 20 -0.12 15.28 4.66
CA GLN A 20 -0.73 16.38 3.87
C GLN A 20 -1.91 17.07 4.56
N LYS A 21 -1.85 17.48 5.84
CA LYS A 21 -3.04 18.01 6.54
C LYS A 21 -3.35 19.47 6.20
N ASN A 22 -2.34 20.26 5.86
CA ASN A 22 -2.44 21.68 5.50
C ASN A 22 -1.61 22.01 4.24
N GLU A 23 -1.68 23.26 3.77
CA GLU A 23 -0.98 23.71 2.56
C GLU A 23 0.55 23.59 2.69
N LYS A 24 1.12 23.93 3.85
CA LYS A 24 2.57 23.83 4.10
C LYS A 24 3.06 22.38 4.03
N GLU A 25 2.30 21.48 4.64
CA GLU A 25 2.56 20.03 4.60
C GLU A 25 2.40 19.46 3.19
N GLN A 26 1.41 19.93 2.44
CA GLN A 26 1.23 19.54 1.04
C GLN A 26 2.41 19.99 0.17
N LYS A 27 2.91 21.21 0.35
CA LYS A 27 4.10 21.68 -0.36
C LYS A 27 5.32 20.81 -0.04
N ARG A 28 5.55 20.56 1.25
CA ARG A 28 6.61 19.65 1.71
C ARG A 28 6.47 18.25 1.12
N TYR A 29 5.26 17.71 1.06
CA TYR A 29 4.99 16.42 0.43
C TYR A 29 5.41 16.41 -1.04
N VAL A 30 5.03 17.44 -1.81
CA VAL A 30 5.41 17.55 -3.22
C VAL A 30 6.93 17.63 -3.38
N ASP A 31 7.61 18.42 -2.55
CA ASP A 31 9.07 18.55 -2.59
C ASP A 31 9.77 17.20 -2.31
N GLU A 32 9.33 16.47 -1.27
CA GLU A 32 9.91 15.17 -0.90
C GLU A 32 9.59 14.07 -1.93
N ILE A 33 8.36 14.04 -2.46
CA ILE A 33 8.00 13.10 -3.54
C ILE A 33 8.85 13.37 -4.78
N THR A 34 9.03 14.63 -5.18
CA THR A 34 9.86 14.98 -6.35
C THR A 34 11.33 14.60 -6.15
N LYS A 35 11.80 14.61 -4.90
CA LYS A 35 13.17 14.20 -4.54
C LYS A 35 13.36 12.67 -4.58
N TYR A 36 12.39 11.90 -4.10
CA TYR A 36 12.55 10.46 -3.94
C TYR A 36 11.93 9.62 -5.04
N TYR A 37 11.07 10.17 -5.90
CA TYR A 37 10.41 9.45 -6.97
C TYR A 37 10.92 9.87 -8.34
N GLN A 38 10.93 8.91 -9.27
CA GLN A 38 11.23 9.18 -10.67
C GLN A 38 10.04 9.88 -11.35
N GLN A 39 10.32 10.76 -12.32
CA GLN A 39 9.29 11.49 -13.09
C GLN A 39 8.23 10.56 -13.72
N ASN A 40 8.66 9.39 -14.20
CA ASN A 40 7.81 8.37 -14.80
C ASN A 40 7.51 7.20 -13.84
N VAL A 41 7.32 7.48 -12.56
CA VAL A 41 6.99 6.46 -11.56
C VAL A 41 5.80 5.60 -12.01
N GLU A 42 5.91 4.29 -11.83
CA GLU A 42 4.77 3.38 -11.94
C GLU A 42 4.12 3.18 -10.56
N TYR A 43 2.81 3.32 -10.46
CA TYR A 43 2.08 3.06 -9.21
C TYR A 43 0.99 2.03 -9.44
N LYS A 44 0.85 1.09 -8.51
CA LYS A 44 -0.20 0.09 -8.55
C LYS A 44 -0.70 -0.21 -7.15
N ASN A 45 -2.02 -0.25 -6.99
CA ASN A 45 -2.64 -0.88 -5.84
C ASN A 45 -3.85 -1.71 -6.30
N PHE A 46 -4.65 -2.21 -5.37
CA PHE A 46 -5.83 -3.01 -5.68
C PHE A 46 -6.88 -2.29 -6.56
N ILE A 47 -6.93 -0.96 -6.56
CA ILE A 47 -8.00 -0.15 -7.17
C ILE A 47 -7.48 0.68 -8.35
N PHE A 48 -6.27 1.23 -8.21
CA PHE A 48 -5.71 2.23 -9.10
C PHE A 48 -4.40 1.72 -9.71
N TYR A 49 -4.19 2.12 -10.96
CA TYR A 49 -2.96 1.88 -11.68
C TYR A 49 -2.55 3.16 -12.42
N ILE A 50 -1.29 3.54 -12.25
CA ILE A 50 -0.64 4.63 -12.97
C ILE A 50 0.53 4.00 -13.73
N ALA A 51 0.38 3.88 -15.04
CA ALA A 51 1.45 3.40 -15.92
C ALA A 51 2.61 4.40 -15.96
N SER A 52 3.84 3.91 -16.15
CA SER A 52 5.04 4.75 -16.34
C SER A 52 4.95 5.59 -17.62
N ASN A 53 4.87 6.91 -17.48
CA ASN A 53 4.86 7.92 -18.55
C ASN A 53 5.33 9.28 -18.00
N LYS A 54 5.47 10.30 -18.86
CA LYS A 54 6.01 11.62 -18.47
C LYS A 54 5.18 12.39 -17.42
N HIS A 55 3.90 12.06 -17.25
CA HIS A 55 2.96 12.68 -16.30
C HIS A 55 2.69 11.81 -15.07
N SER A 56 3.36 10.66 -14.92
CA SER A 56 3.01 9.70 -13.86
C SER A 56 3.25 10.25 -12.47
N LEU A 57 4.33 11.01 -12.26
CA LEU A 57 4.58 11.66 -10.97
C LEU A 57 3.48 12.67 -10.61
N GLU A 58 3.05 13.49 -11.58
CA GLU A 58 1.97 14.46 -11.39
C GLU A 58 0.65 13.75 -11.05
N ASN A 59 0.33 12.67 -11.76
CA ASN A 59 -0.85 11.84 -11.51
C ASN A 59 -0.78 11.17 -10.13
N PHE A 60 0.40 10.69 -9.72
CA PHE A 60 0.61 10.10 -8.41
C PHE A 60 0.41 11.12 -7.28
N ILE A 61 0.92 12.35 -7.45
CA ILE A 61 0.68 13.46 -6.52
C ILE A 61 -0.81 13.81 -6.46
N ALA A 62 -1.50 13.88 -7.60
CA ALA A 62 -2.92 14.17 -7.67
C ALA A 62 -3.76 13.09 -6.97
N LEU A 63 -3.43 11.80 -7.18
CA LEU A 63 -4.07 10.68 -6.50
C LEU A 63 -3.92 10.77 -4.97
N ASN A 64 -2.70 11.06 -4.48
CA ASN A 64 -2.47 11.21 -3.05
C ASN A 64 -3.19 12.43 -2.46
N ARG A 65 -3.29 13.52 -3.22
CA ARG A 65 -4.12 14.69 -2.84
C ARG A 65 -5.60 14.33 -2.71
N PHE A 66 -6.10 13.44 -3.57
CA PHE A 66 -7.46 12.92 -3.46
C PHE A 66 -7.63 12.10 -2.17
N TYR A 67 -6.69 11.20 -1.84
CA TYR A 67 -6.76 10.39 -0.61
C TYR A 67 -6.80 11.20 0.69
N ARG A 68 -6.11 12.35 0.74
CA ARG A 68 -6.16 13.29 1.87
C ARG A 68 -7.59 13.64 2.28
N VAL A 69 -8.51 13.82 1.33
CA VAL A 69 -9.90 14.21 1.62
C VAL A 69 -10.62 13.12 2.43
N PHE A 70 -10.26 11.86 2.23
CA PHE A 70 -10.92 10.71 2.85
C PHE A 70 -10.27 10.26 4.15
N ILE A 71 -9.03 10.67 4.44
CA ILE A 71 -8.25 10.21 5.60
C ILE A 71 -8.06 11.39 6.56
N TRP A 72 -8.73 11.36 7.71
CA TRP A 72 -8.66 12.44 8.71
C TRP A 72 -7.54 12.25 9.73
N SER A 73 -7.27 10.99 10.09
CA SER A 73 -6.13 10.66 10.93
C SER A 73 -5.59 9.31 10.57
N ASP A 74 -4.28 9.21 10.50
CA ASP A 74 -3.54 7.98 10.36
C ASP A 74 -2.51 7.85 11.49
N LYS A 75 -2.30 6.62 11.94
CA LYS A 75 -1.12 6.24 12.71
C LYS A 75 -0.43 5.13 11.94
N THR A 76 0.82 5.37 11.61
CA THR A 76 1.63 4.44 10.82
C THR A 76 2.61 3.74 11.74
N ARG A 77 2.65 2.40 11.70
CA ARG A 77 3.66 1.58 12.36
C ARG A 77 4.35 0.73 11.30
N ILE A 78 5.66 0.90 11.17
CA ILE A 78 6.49 0.00 10.38
C ILE A 78 6.68 -1.28 11.21
N ASN A 79 6.33 -2.42 10.63
CA ASN A 79 6.50 -3.72 11.25
C ASN A 79 7.86 -4.30 10.87
N ASP A 80 8.21 -4.25 9.59
CA ASP A 80 9.48 -4.76 9.08
C ASP A 80 9.85 -4.10 7.73
N ILE A 81 11.15 -4.13 7.39
CA ILE A 81 11.70 -3.63 6.13
C ILE A 81 12.74 -4.61 5.61
N TRP A 82 12.53 -5.06 4.38
CA TRP A 82 13.49 -5.87 3.65
C TRP A 82 14.02 -5.07 2.47
N TYR A 83 15.33 -5.13 2.26
CA TYR A 83 15.96 -4.57 1.08
C TYR A 83 16.89 -5.61 0.47
N ASN A 84 16.76 -5.81 -0.83
CA ASN A 84 17.64 -6.67 -1.61
C ASN A 84 18.47 -5.78 -2.55
N GLU A 85 19.78 -5.76 -2.32
CA GLU A 85 20.72 -4.89 -3.04
C GLU A 85 20.89 -5.28 -4.51
N GLU A 86 20.96 -6.58 -4.81
CA GLU A 86 21.12 -7.09 -6.18
C GLU A 86 19.96 -6.67 -7.09
N THR A 87 18.74 -6.86 -6.58
CA THR A 87 17.50 -6.55 -7.32
C THR A 87 17.07 -5.09 -7.15
N LYS A 88 17.66 -4.35 -6.20
CA LYS A 88 17.30 -2.99 -5.79
C LYS A 88 15.82 -2.87 -5.39
N LYS A 89 15.29 -3.89 -4.74
CA LYS A 89 13.88 -3.93 -4.31
C LYS A 89 13.80 -3.80 -2.81
N ALA A 90 12.88 -2.96 -2.36
CA ALA A 90 12.51 -2.87 -0.96
C ALA A 90 11.08 -3.38 -0.78
N VAL A 91 10.86 -4.11 0.30
CA VAL A 91 9.53 -4.52 0.75
C VAL A 91 9.36 -3.99 2.16
N ILE A 92 8.25 -3.33 2.41
CA ILE A 92 7.97 -2.66 3.67
C ILE A 92 6.64 -3.21 4.16
N GLU A 93 6.65 -3.78 5.35
CA GLU A 93 5.42 -4.14 6.01
C GLU A 93 4.99 -3.02 6.95
N VAL A 94 3.77 -2.52 6.74
CA VAL A 94 3.23 -1.42 7.51
C VAL A 94 1.86 -1.77 8.04
N THR A 95 1.60 -1.38 9.28
CA THR A 95 0.26 -1.31 9.83
C THR A 95 -0.17 0.14 9.88
N GLN A 96 -1.24 0.47 9.16
CA GLN A 96 -1.86 1.79 9.23
C GLN A 96 -3.19 1.69 9.98
N THR A 97 -3.34 2.55 10.98
CA THR A 97 -4.61 2.77 11.66
C THR A 97 -5.21 4.05 11.09
N MET A 98 -6.30 3.93 10.34
CA MET A 98 -6.94 5.06 9.67
C MET A 98 -8.34 5.32 10.23
N ARG A 99 -8.66 6.61 10.37
CA ARG A 99 -10.03 7.11 10.56
C ARG A 99 -10.44 7.87 9.29
N ARG A 100 -11.54 7.45 8.68
CA ARG A 100 -12.04 8.04 7.44
C ARG A 100 -13.02 9.18 7.71
N GLY A 101 -13.04 10.19 6.87
CA GLY A 101 -13.96 11.34 7.02
C GLY A 101 -15.44 10.94 6.98
N ILE A 102 -15.81 10.03 6.07
CA ILE A 102 -17.21 9.58 5.89
C ILE A 102 -17.66 8.67 7.05
N PHE A 103 -16.76 7.85 7.59
CA PHE A 103 -17.03 6.93 8.70
C PHE A 103 -16.19 7.30 9.92
N PHE A 104 -16.28 8.55 10.35
CA PHE A 104 -15.41 9.11 11.40
C PHE A 104 -15.53 8.39 12.75
N TRP A 105 -16.60 7.62 12.99
CA TRP A 105 -16.78 6.83 14.21
C TRP A 105 -16.05 5.48 14.19
N ILE A 106 -15.52 5.04 13.04
CA ILE A 106 -14.84 3.76 12.90
C ILE A 106 -13.35 3.99 12.65
N GLU A 107 -12.53 3.49 13.54
CA GLU A 107 -11.09 3.37 13.35
C GLU A 107 -10.78 1.95 12.85
N ARG A 108 -10.11 1.84 11.71
CA ARG A 108 -9.71 0.54 11.15
C ARG A 108 -8.20 0.44 11.11
N ARG A 109 -7.70 -0.67 11.63
CA ARG A 109 -6.32 -1.09 11.45
C ARG A 109 -6.23 -1.95 10.21
N THR A 110 -5.30 -1.60 9.34
CA THR A 110 -5.11 -2.18 8.02
C THR A 110 -3.64 -2.54 7.87
N ARG A 111 -3.36 -3.78 7.46
CA ARG A 111 -2.00 -4.24 7.19
C ARG A 111 -1.77 -4.14 5.69
N LEU A 112 -0.71 -3.46 5.31
CA LEU A 112 -0.34 -3.26 3.91
C LEU A 112 1.13 -3.63 3.72
N ILE A 113 1.42 -4.19 2.55
CA ILE A 113 2.78 -4.48 2.12
C ILE A 113 3.08 -3.55 0.96
N ILE A 114 4.08 -2.68 1.13
CA ILE A 114 4.56 -1.79 0.07
C ILE A 114 5.77 -2.45 -0.56
N LYS A 115 5.72 -2.63 -1.87
CA LYS A 115 6.88 -3.05 -2.65
C LYS A 115 7.38 -1.85 -3.46
N LEU A 116 8.65 -1.52 -3.29
CA LEU A 116 9.34 -0.47 -4.02
C LEU A 116 10.40 -1.09 -4.92
N ASP A 117 10.36 -0.75 -6.21
CA ASP A 117 11.50 -0.97 -7.10
C ASP A 117 12.30 0.33 -7.17
N LEU A 118 13.58 0.26 -6.78
CA LEU A 118 14.49 1.39 -6.74
C LEU A 118 15.41 1.40 -7.96
N THR A 119 15.81 2.61 -8.37
CA THR A 119 16.84 2.85 -9.39
C THR A 119 17.77 3.95 -8.93
N TYR A 120 18.92 4.10 -9.58
CA TYR A 120 19.76 5.27 -9.34
C TYR A 120 19.22 6.48 -10.11
N GLY A 121 19.17 7.63 -9.45
CA GLY A 121 18.99 8.93 -10.06
C GLY A 121 20.28 9.45 -10.69
N ASN A 122 20.20 10.63 -11.31
CA ASN A 122 21.36 11.27 -11.95
C ASN A 122 22.46 11.65 -10.94
N ASP A 123 22.11 11.77 -9.67
CA ASP A 123 22.99 12.08 -8.54
C ASP A 123 23.63 10.82 -7.91
N GLY A 124 23.39 9.64 -8.49
CA GLY A 124 23.87 8.37 -7.96
C GLY A 124 23.11 7.88 -6.73
N LYS A 125 22.03 8.57 -6.32
CA LYS A 125 21.22 8.18 -5.16
C LYS A 125 20.05 7.28 -5.58
N TYR A 126 19.58 6.44 -4.66
CA TYR A 126 18.39 5.64 -4.91
C TYR A 126 17.13 6.52 -4.98
N ILE A 127 16.34 6.33 -6.02
CA ILE A 127 15.00 6.89 -6.22
C ILE A 127 14.00 5.75 -6.50
N ILE A 128 12.74 5.99 -6.21
CA ILE A 128 11.64 5.06 -6.38
C ILE A 128 11.14 5.16 -7.82
N ARG A 129 11.29 4.07 -8.57
CA ARG A 129 10.78 3.94 -9.95
C ARG A 129 9.39 3.34 -9.98
N ARG A 130 9.10 2.40 -9.08
CA ARG A 130 7.79 1.76 -8.99
C ARG A 130 7.40 1.53 -7.54
N GLN A 131 6.12 1.76 -7.26
CA GLN A 131 5.50 1.43 -5.99
C GLN A 131 4.28 0.53 -6.24
N GLU A 132 4.22 -0.59 -5.54
CA GLU A 132 3.10 -1.51 -5.55
C GLU A 132 2.60 -1.72 -4.12
N ASP A 133 1.38 -1.25 -3.84
CA ASP A 133 0.75 -1.38 -2.54
C ASP A 133 -0.18 -2.60 -2.56
N LEU A 134 0.19 -3.60 -1.78
CA LEU A 134 -0.56 -4.83 -1.59
C LEU A 134 -1.42 -4.71 -0.34
N LEU A 135 -2.72 -4.64 -0.57
CA LEU A 135 -3.75 -4.57 0.45
C LEU A 135 -4.74 -5.73 0.23
N GLN A 136 -5.19 -6.33 1.32
CA GLN A 136 -6.23 -7.35 1.26
C GLN A 136 -7.56 -6.73 0.78
N PRO A 137 -8.21 -7.29 -0.27
CA PRO A 137 -9.48 -6.77 -0.78
C PRO A 137 -10.57 -6.64 0.30
N GLU A 138 -10.55 -7.52 1.31
CA GLU A 138 -11.49 -7.51 2.43
C GLU A 138 -11.29 -6.29 3.33
N GLU A 139 -10.04 -5.92 3.58
CA GLU A 139 -9.69 -4.74 4.36
C GLU A 139 -10.11 -3.47 3.62
N PHE A 140 -9.97 -3.45 2.29
CA PHE A 140 -10.50 -2.37 1.46
C PHE A 140 -12.03 -2.34 1.44
N ALA A 141 -12.69 -3.46 1.19
CA ALA A 141 -14.14 -3.53 1.09
C ALA A 141 -14.82 -3.22 2.44
N GLY A 142 -14.22 -3.67 3.55
CA GLY A 142 -14.59 -3.29 4.90
C GLY A 142 -14.34 -1.83 5.25
N SER A 143 -13.59 -1.10 4.44
CA SER A 143 -13.47 0.36 4.56
C SER A 143 -14.58 1.13 3.85
N LEU A 144 -15.26 0.50 2.87
CA LEU A 144 -16.38 1.09 2.12
C LEU A 144 -17.74 0.74 2.76
N ILE A 145 -17.91 -0.51 3.19
CA ILE A 145 -19.15 -1.00 3.84
C ILE A 145 -18.74 -1.82 5.08
N PRO A 146 -18.56 -1.16 6.24
CA PRO A 146 -17.78 -1.70 7.36
C PRO A 146 -18.36 -2.89 8.12
N LEU A 147 -19.56 -3.36 7.79
CA LEU A 147 -20.25 -4.44 8.51
C LEU A 147 -20.69 -5.60 7.60
N VAL A 148 -21.18 -5.30 6.39
CA VAL A 148 -21.79 -6.32 5.52
C VAL A 148 -20.74 -7.06 4.70
N VAL A 149 -19.86 -6.32 4.01
CA VAL A 149 -18.98 -6.92 3.01
C VAL A 149 -17.87 -7.79 3.61
N PRO A 150 -17.16 -7.39 4.69
CA PRO A 150 -16.15 -8.26 5.31
C PRO A 150 -16.75 -9.58 5.80
N THR A 151 -17.95 -9.52 6.38
CA THR A 151 -18.66 -10.68 6.91
C THR A 151 -19.02 -11.65 5.78
N LEU A 152 -19.55 -11.12 4.66
CA LEU A 152 -19.87 -11.94 3.49
C LEU A 152 -18.63 -12.60 2.88
N ILE A 153 -17.51 -11.88 2.74
CA ILE A 153 -16.28 -12.46 2.19
C ILE A 153 -15.70 -13.53 3.14
N ALA A 154 -15.74 -13.29 4.46
CA ALA A 154 -15.31 -14.27 5.45
C ALA A 154 -16.17 -15.55 5.40
N ILE A 155 -17.50 -15.41 5.30
CA ILE A 155 -18.42 -16.54 5.15
C ILE A 155 -18.14 -17.30 3.85
N GLN A 156 -17.98 -16.59 2.74
CA GLN A 156 -17.65 -17.20 1.45
C GLN A 156 -16.35 -18.01 1.53
N LYS A 157 -15.27 -17.43 2.09
CA LYS A 157 -14.00 -18.13 2.28
C LYS A 157 -14.15 -19.38 3.13
N PHE A 158 -14.92 -19.29 4.22
CA PHE A 158 -15.16 -20.42 5.10
C PHE A 158 -15.89 -21.56 4.37
N ILE A 159 -16.98 -21.25 3.66
CA ILE A 159 -17.77 -22.25 2.91
C ILE A 159 -16.91 -22.92 1.84
N PHE A 160 -16.21 -22.14 1.02
CA PHE A 160 -15.35 -22.70 -0.04
C PHE A 160 -14.22 -23.56 0.53
N SER A 161 -13.57 -23.11 1.61
CA SER A 161 -12.53 -23.90 2.27
C SER A 161 -13.08 -25.21 2.81
N ALA A 162 -14.25 -25.20 3.45
CA ALA A 162 -14.89 -26.40 3.96
C ALA A 162 -15.23 -27.41 2.85
N ILE A 163 -15.76 -26.93 1.71
CA ILE A 163 -16.07 -27.78 0.56
C ILE A 163 -14.79 -28.41 -0.01
N VAL A 164 -13.75 -27.60 -0.27
CA VAL A 164 -12.49 -28.09 -0.87
C VAL A 164 -11.78 -29.07 0.07
N ILE A 165 -11.71 -28.78 1.37
CA ILE A 165 -11.13 -29.70 2.36
C ILE A 165 -11.95 -30.99 2.45
N GLY A 166 -13.28 -30.89 2.40
CA GLY A 166 -14.17 -32.06 2.37
C GLY A 166 -13.93 -32.95 1.17
N ILE A 167 -13.84 -32.36 -0.03
CA ILE A 167 -13.49 -33.07 -1.26
C ILE A 167 -12.11 -33.73 -1.14
N GLY A 168 -11.10 -33.00 -0.66
CA GLY A 168 -9.75 -33.54 -0.46
C GLY A 168 -9.72 -34.77 0.45
N ARG A 169 -10.45 -34.73 1.58
CA ARG A 169 -10.59 -35.89 2.47
C ARG A 169 -11.32 -37.06 1.81
N CYS A 170 -12.34 -36.78 0.99
CA CYS A 170 -13.03 -37.84 0.23
C CYS A 170 -12.11 -38.47 -0.83
N LEU A 171 -11.28 -37.67 -1.52
CA LEU A 171 -10.30 -38.15 -2.49
C LEU A 171 -9.24 -39.06 -1.84
N GLU A 172 -8.79 -38.71 -0.64
CA GLU A 172 -7.87 -39.53 0.15
C GLU A 172 -8.48 -40.89 0.50
N LEU A 173 -9.77 -40.93 0.87
CA LEU A 173 -10.50 -42.17 1.19
C LEU A 173 -10.70 -43.11 -0.02
N ILE A 174 -10.73 -42.57 -1.25
CA ILE A 174 -10.87 -43.37 -2.48
C ILE A 174 -9.52 -43.72 -3.14
N GLY A 175 -8.40 -43.44 -2.46
CA GLY A 175 -7.06 -43.83 -2.93
C GLY A 175 -6.48 -42.93 -4.03
N CYS A 176 -7.03 -41.73 -4.23
CA CYS A 176 -6.43 -40.71 -5.07
C CYS A 176 -5.48 -39.85 -4.22
N SER A 177 -4.30 -40.39 -3.93
CA SER A 177 -3.16 -39.66 -3.33
C SER A 177 -2.19 -39.18 -4.40
#